data_AF-A0AAE9FIE5-F1
#
_entry.id   AF-A0AAE9FIE5-F1
#
_cell.length_a   1.000
_cell.length_b   1.000
_cell.length_c   1.000
_cell.angle_alpha   90.00
_cell.angle_beta   90.00
_cell.angle_gamma   90.00
#
_symmetry.space_group_name_H-M   'P 1'
#
loop_
_entity.id
_entity.type
_entity.pdbx_description
1 polymer ?
#
loop_
_entity_poly.entity_id
_entity_poly.type
_entity_poly.pdbx_seq_one_letter_code
_entity_poly.pdbx_strand_id
1 'polypeptide(L)'
;MNVLQKFIDETFDMMTGLGEMKVAEAIFMDSVHFASLEISTSDSKTDGLLIRKVLSLAYKGRNIMKMCVHLPQNSNAEKYASALNQVSHEIDSLLCSTGNDGAD
;
A
#
# COMPACT_ATOMS: atom_id res chain seq x y z
N MET A 1 4.56 17.48 -6.21
CA MET A 1 4.65 16.00 -6.13
C MET A 1 4.19 15.59 -4.74
N ASN A 2 3.07 14.85 -4.63
CA ASN A 2 2.55 14.36 -3.36
C ASN A 2 3.55 13.34 -2.76
N VAL A 3 3.73 13.34 -1.44
CA VAL A 3 4.61 12.39 -0.72
C VAL A 3 4.25 10.93 -1.02
N LEU A 4 2.97 10.64 -1.21
CA LEU A 4 2.51 9.29 -1.62
C LEU A 4 2.91 8.97 -3.06
N GLN A 5 2.83 9.93 -3.99
CA GLN A 5 3.29 9.73 -5.37
C GLN A 5 4.79 9.41 -5.41
N LYS A 6 5.61 10.15 -4.67
CA LYS A 6 7.05 9.86 -4.56
C LYS A 6 7.29 8.46 -3.99
N PHE A 7 6.50 8.05 -3.00
CA PHE A 7 6.60 6.71 -2.44
C PHE A 7 6.26 5.63 -3.47
N ILE A 8 5.23 5.84 -4.29
CA ILE A 8 4.83 4.91 -5.36
C ILE A 8 5.98 4.74 -6.35
N ASP A 9 6.51 5.85 -6.85
CA ASP A 9 7.58 5.83 -7.85
C ASP A 9 8.82 5.08 -7.30
N GLU A 10 9.23 5.36 -6.06
CA GLU A 10 10.33 4.64 -5.42
C GLU A 10 10.03 3.16 -5.16
N THR A 11 8.77 2.81 -4.90
CA THR A 11 8.35 1.45 -4.53
C THR A 11 8.24 0.53 -5.73
N PHE A 12 7.84 1.06 -6.87
CA PHE A 12 7.82 0.35 -8.14
C PHE A 12 9.20 -0.22 -8.49
N ASP A 13 10.26 0.57 -8.30
CA ASP A 13 11.64 0.15 -8.60
C ASP A 13 12.17 -1.00 -7.71
N MET A 14 11.52 -1.30 -6.57
CA MET A 14 11.94 -2.38 -5.66
C MET A 14 11.05 -3.63 -5.75
N MET A 15 10.12 -3.70 -6.69
CA MET A 15 9.32 -4.92 -6.89
C MET A 15 10.21 -6.11 -7.21
N THR A 16 9.95 -7.23 -6.54
CA THR A 16 10.74 -8.45 -6.71
C THR A 16 10.26 -9.28 -7.89
N GLY A 17 8.96 -9.22 -8.21
CA GLY A 17 8.35 -10.03 -9.26
C GLY A 17 8.43 -11.54 -9.01
N LEU A 18 8.69 -11.97 -7.77
CA LEU A 18 8.89 -13.37 -7.39
C LEU A 18 7.56 -14.09 -7.13
N GLY A 19 7.18 -15.05 -7.97
CA GLY A 19 6.07 -15.98 -7.70
C GLY A 19 4.80 -15.30 -7.19
N GLU A 20 4.29 -15.73 -6.03
CA GLU A 20 3.09 -15.19 -5.39
C GLU A 20 3.23 -13.74 -4.90
N MET A 21 4.47 -13.26 -4.66
CA MET A 21 4.71 -11.86 -4.33
C MET A 21 4.35 -10.95 -5.49
N LYS A 22 4.50 -11.38 -6.76
CA LYS A 22 4.18 -10.54 -7.91
C LYS A 22 2.73 -10.03 -7.88
N VAL A 23 1.80 -10.91 -7.49
CA VAL A 23 0.38 -10.55 -7.39
C VAL A 23 0.15 -9.64 -6.18
N ALA A 24 0.74 -9.98 -5.03
CA ALA A 24 0.60 -9.18 -3.82
C ALA A 24 1.23 -7.78 -3.92
N GLU A 25 2.36 -7.65 -4.61
CA GLU A 25 3.06 -6.38 -4.90
C GLU A 25 2.19 -5.48 -5.79
N ALA A 26 1.55 -6.05 -6.81
CA ALA A 26 0.64 -5.32 -7.68
C ALA A 26 -0.59 -4.81 -6.91
N ILE A 27 -1.25 -5.69 -6.15
CA ILE A 27 -2.41 -5.32 -5.30
C ILE A 27 -2.04 -4.20 -4.34
N PHE A 28 -0.91 -4.34 -3.64
CA PHE A 28 -0.44 -3.32 -2.69
C PHE A 28 -0.21 -1.96 -3.36
N MET A 29 0.41 -1.94 -4.53
CA MET A 29 0.68 -0.70 -5.25
C MET A 29 -0.60 -0.06 -5.79
N ASP A 30 -1.56 -0.85 -6.23
CA ASP A 30 -2.88 -0.36 -6.63
C ASP A 30 -3.61 0.27 -5.43
N SER A 31 -3.61 -0.37 -4.25
CA SER A 31 -4.20 0.19 -3.03
C SER A 31 -3.54 1.52 -2.61
N VAL A 32 -2.20 1.60 -2.65
CA VAL A 32 -1.47 2.85 -2.32
C VAL A 32 -1.74 3.95 -3.35
N HIS A 33 -1.80 3.60 -4.64
CA HIS A 33 -2.12 4.53 -5.71
C HIS A 33 -3.54 5.08 -5.56
N PHE A 34 -4.52 4.20 -5.33
CA PHE A 34 -5.89 4.60 -5.05
C PHE A 34 -5.98 5.53 -3.83
N ALA A 35 -5.30 5.18 -2.73
CA ALA A 35 -5.20 6.04 -1.55
C ALA A 35 -4.65 7.44 -1.86
N SER A 36 -3.61 7.50 -2.69
CA SER A 36 -2.99 8.76 -3.11
C SER A 36 -3.97 9.63 -3.90
N LEU A 37 -4.77 9.02 -4.78
CA LEU A 37 -5.79 9.74 -5.55
C LEU A 37 -6.89 10.29 -4.63
N GLU A 38 -7.50 9.44 -3.81
CA GLU A 38 -8.59 9.83 -2.89
C GLU A 38 -8.18 10.94 -1.92
N ILE A 39 -6.97 10.83 -1.34
CA ILE A 39 -6.41 11.86 -0.47
C ILE A 39 -6.20 13.18 -1.22
N SER A 40 -5.79 13.13 -2.49
CA SER A 40 -5.51 14.33 -3.29
C SER A 40 -6.79 15.02 -3.80
N THR A 41 -7.90 14.30 -3.93
CA THR A 41 -9.19 14.82 -4.39
C THR A 41 -10.16 15.18 -3.26
N SER A 42 -9.83 14.87 -1.99
CA SER A 42 -10.68 15.21 -0.85
C SER A 42 -10.59 16.71 -0.51
N ASP A 43 -11.67 17.45 -0.78
CA ASP A 43 -11.85 18.89 -0.48
C ASP A 43 -12.03 19.19 1.01
N SER A 44 -12.35 18.17 1.83
CA SER A 44 -12.37 18.30 3.28
C SER A 44 -10.94 18.50 3.81
N LYS A 45 -10.76 19.07 5.01
CA LYS A 45 -9.46 19.05 5.71
C LYS A 45 -8.99 17.60 5.78
N THR A 46 -8.18 17.19 4.80
CA THR A 46 -7.75 15.81 4.64
C THR A 46 -7.12 15.43 5.96
N ASP A 47 -7.72 14.47 6.66
CA ASP A 47 -7.38 14.24 8.04
C ASP A 47 -5.89 13.89 8.10
N GLY A 48 -5.08 14.78 8.68
CA GLY A 48 -3.64 14.57 8.79
C GLY A 48 -3.32 13.29 9.57
N LEU A 49 -4.29 12.75 10.31
CA LEU A 49 -4.24 11.42 10.88
C LEU A 49 -4.43 10.32 9.81
N LEU A 50 -5.39 10.43 8.90
CA LEU A 50 -5.60 9.49 7.79
C LEU A 50 -4.36 9.41 6.89
N ILE A 51 -3.81 10.56 6.49
CA ILE A 51 -2.58 10.61 5.67
C ILE A 51 -1.42 9.90 6.38
N ARG A 52 -1.24 10.16 7.70
CA ARG A 52 -0.20 9.50 8.49
C ARG A 52 -0.41 8.00 8.62
N LYS A 53 -1.65 7.53 8.78
CA LYS A 53 -1.98 6.11 8.84
C LYS A 53 -1.69 5.41 7.51
N VAL A 54 -2.16 5.97 6.39
CA VAL A 54 -1.89 5.44 5.04
C VAL A 54 -0.39 5.39 4.78
N LEU A 55 0.36 6.45 5.09
CA LEU A 55 1.81 6.45 4.95
C LEU A 55 2.49 5.39 5.80
N SER A 56 2.07 5.22 7.05
CA SER A 56 2.63 4.19 7.95
C SER A 56 2.41 2.78 7.39
N LEU A 57 1.22 2.49 6.88
CA LEU A 57 0.91 1.22 6.21
C LEU A 57 1.70 1.04 4.92
N ALA A 58 1.85 2.09 4.12
CA ALA A 58 2.66 2.05 2.92
C ALA A 58 4.11 1.67 3.26
N TYR A 59 4.73 2.31 4.26
CA TYR A 59 6.07 1.93 4.73
C TYR A 59 6.14 0.49 5.26
N LYS A 60 5.11 0.00 5.95
CA LYS A 60 5.01 -1.40 6.39
C LYS A 60 5.04 -2.35 5.18
N GLY A 61 4.24 -2.09 4.14
CA GLY A 61 4.24 -2.87 2.90
C GLY A 61 5.58 -2.86 2.17
N ARG A 62 6.19 -1.68 2.00
CA ARG A 62 7.53 -1.54 1.40
C ARG A 62 8.60 -2.31 2.17
N ASN A 63 8.53 -2.35 3.50
CA ASN A 63 9.46 -3.13 4.30
C ASN A 63 9.28 -4.64 4.08
N ILE A 64 8.05 -5.14 3.95
CA ILE A 64 7.78 -6.54 3.59
C ILE A 64 8.39 -6.87 2.23
N MET A 65 8.22 -6.00 1.23
CA MET A 65 8.83 -6.16 -0.10
C MET A 65 10.35 -6.21 -0.02
N LYS A 66 10.99 -5.29 0.73
CA LYS A 66 12.45 -5.28 0.93
C LYS A 66 12.99 -6.57 1.57
N MET A 67 12.24 -7.14 2.51
CA MET A 67 12.62 -8.44 3.10
C MET A 67 12.60 -9.57 2.07
N CYS A 68 11.81 -9.44 1.00
CA CYS A 68 11.72 -10.42 -0.09
C CYS A 68 12.79 -10.25 -1.17
N VAL A 69 13.28 -9.03 -1.40
CA VAL A 69 14.33 -8.74 -2.42
C VAL A 69 15.60 -9.59 -2.20
N HIS A 70 15.89 -9.94 -0.95
CA HIS A 70 17.07 -10.73 -0.58
C HIS A 70 16.80 -12.24 -0.48
N LEU A 71 15.57 -12.70 -0.72
CA LEU A 71 15.24 -14.12 -0.63
C LEU A 71 15.68 -14.86 -1.90
N PRO A 72 16.17 -16.11 -1.76
CA PRO A 72 16.38 -17.00 -2.91
C PRO A 72 15.08 -17.19 -3.70
N GLN A 73 15.14 -17.33 -5.02
CA GLN A 73 13.96 -17.55 -5.89
C GLN A 73 13.06 -18.71 -5.46
N ASN A 74 13.62 -19.73 -4.79
CA ASN A 74 12.89 -20.91 -4.32
C ASN A 74 12.43 -20.79 -2.85
N SER A 75 12.54 -19.60 -2.25
CA SER A 75 12.08 -19.34 -0.89
C SER A 75 10.55 -19.32 -0.85
N ASN A 76 9.97 -19.87 0.22
CA ASN A 76 8.53 -19.78 0.43
C ASN A 76 8.14 -18.33 0.80
N ALA A 77 7.82 -17.53 -0.23
CA ALA A 77 7.44 -16.14 -0.09
C ALA A 77 5.94 -15.95 0.21
N GLU A 78 5.15 -17.02 0.27
CA GLU A 78 3.70 -17.01 0.52
C GLU A 78 3.34 -16.26 1.82
N LYS A 79 4.15 -16.43 2.88
CA LYS A 79 3.97 -15.70 4.14
C LYS A 79 4.09 -14.19 3.95
N TYR A 80 5.02 -13.73 3.12
CA TYR A 80 5.21 -12.31 2.85
C TYR A 80 4.13 -11.77 1.91
N ALA A 81 3.70 -12.57 0.92
CA ALA A 81 2.60 -12.21 0.04
C ALA A 81 1.29 -12.05 0.83
N SER A 82 1.01 -12.97 1.75
CA SER A 82 -0.12 -12.90 2.67
C SER A 82 -0.05 -11.65 3.57
N ALA A 83 1.12 -11.37 4.16
CA ALA A 83 1.31 -10.16 4.97
C ALA A 83 1.13 -8.86 4.17
N LEU A 84 1.59 -8.84 2.91
CA LEU A 84 1.46 -7.68 2.02
C LEU A 84 0.00 -7.46 1.60
N ASN A 85 -0.74 -8.54 1.33
CA ASN A 85 -2.18 -8.48 1.07
C ASN A 85 -2.97 -7.94 2.27
N GLN A 86 -2.61 -8.34 3.50
CA GLN A 86 -3.23 -7.79 4.71
C GLN A 86 -3.02 -6.27 4.81
N VAL A 87 -1.81 -5.79 4.53
CA VAL A 87 -1.53 -4.34 4.52
C VAL A 87 -2.36 -3.62 3.45
N SER A 88 -2.51 -4.21 2.28
CA SER A 88 -3.34 -3.66 1.19
C SER A 88 -4.80 -3.50 1.63
N HIS A 89 -5.36 -4.55 2.23
CA HIS A 89 -6.71 -4.52 2.78
C HIS A 89 -6.87 -3.50 3.92
N GLU A 90 -5.86 -3.33 4.79
CA GLU A 90 -5.87 -2.30 5.83
C GLU A 90 -5.95 -0.88 5.21
N ILE A 91 -5.23 -0.63 4.11
CA ILE A 91 -5.28 0.65 3.37
C ILE A 91 -6.67 0.87 2.77
N ASP A 92 -7.20 -0.13 2.04
CA ASP A 92 -8.51 -0.03 1.39
C ASP A 92 -9.62 0.21 2.42
N SER A 93 -9.58 -0.49 3.56
CA SER A 93 -10.55 -0.35 4.63
C SER A 93 -10.58 1.06 5.23
N LEU A 94 -9.42 1.68 5.42
CA LEU A 94 -9.34 3.06 5.93
C LEU A 94 -10.01 4.06 4.98
N LEU A 95 -9.90 3.84 3.68
CA LEU A 95 -10.47 4.74 2.67
C LEU A 95 -11.98 4.50 2.52
N CYS A 96 -12.42 3.25 2.42
CA CYS A 96 -13.84 2.90 2.30
C CYS A 96 -14.66 3.26 3.56
N SER A 97 -14.06 3.18 4.76
CA SER A 97 -14.74 3.59 6.01
C SER A 97 -15.03 5.09 6.05
N THR A 98 -14.26 5.92 5.33
CA THR A 98 -14.44 7.38 5.30
C THR A 98 -15.56 7.81 4.34
N GLY A 99 -16.01 6.91 3.45
CA GLY A 99 -17.07 7.17 2.47
C GLY A 99 -18.50 6.96 2.99
N ASN A 100 -18.67 6.33 4.16
CA ASN A 100 -19.99 5.91 4.65
C ASN A 100 -20.58 6.82 5.75
N ASP A 101 -19.80 7.76 6.28
CA ASP A 101 -20.25 8.70 7.33
C ASP A 101 -20.85 10.01 6.77
N GLY A 102 -21.06 10.09 5.45
CA GLY A 102 -21.61 11.28 4.75
C GLY A 102 -23.01 11.10 4.16
N ALA A 103 -23.68 9.97 4.43
CA ALA A 103 -25.01 9.66 3.91
C ALA A 103 -26.01 9.43 5.05
N ASP A 104 -26.32 10.48 5.81
CA ASP A 104 -27.56 10.60 6.60
C ASP A 104 -28.00 12.07 6.66
#